data_AF-A0AAE0XET7-F1
#
_entry.id   AF-A0AAE0XET7-F1
#
_cell.length_a   1.000
_cell.length_b   1.000
_cell.length_c   1.000
_cell.angle_alpha   90.00
_cell.angle_beta   90.00
_cell.angle_gamma   90.00
#
_symmetry.space_group_name_H-M   'P 1'
#
loop_
_entity.id
_entity.type
_entity.pdbx_description
1 polymer ?
#
loop_
_entity_poly.entity_id
_entity_poly.type
_entity_poly.pdbx_seq_one_letter_code
_entity_poly.pdbx_strand_id
1 'polypeptide(L)'
;MSNTPSPTDSELLADSPRDLSELVDPQTAKTYYQTVYISPESSQDTLILPDNMNQAPSTSKHQFVQGATVPNPAFEQAVNTPLPPSPTMQQSWTPEEIIILQEHLIFHTKMIEAINTAAVSGPQKLPKPPKRKLENLFKEKGGKLKKTKKVMTPQGFHNYLLQHIQDMTKSISREAFLFKVGEDVHIDQAIDQLKNAYKHLCRQNSQSMVFNCEFGNFLNELYKWFEQMKIQGLITMSWQVWLNTHINISASHASSLRQLSSIVNGFPKLKTIDLPLREVLQNLKLLKEMLTVPEYFTFWASAVAIPFETTSSQEQVVAKEHP
;
A
#
# COMPACT_ATOMS: atom_id res chain seq x y z
N MET A 1 -46.39 -63.64 13.87
CA MET A 1 -46.71 -63.37 12.45
C MET A 1 -47.23 -61.94 12.37
N SER A 2 -46.36 -61.01 11.98
CA SER A 2 -46.68 -59.59 11.88
C SER A 2 -45.98 -59.05 10.63
N ASN A 3 -46.79 -58.73 9.62
CA ASN A 3 -46.37 -58.19 8.34
C ASN A 3 -46.04 -56.70 8.49
N THR A 4 -44.82 -56.31 8.17
CA THR A 4 -44.42 -54.92 7.93
C THR A 4 -44.42 -54.64 6.42
N PRO A 5 -45.06 -53.57 5.92
CA PRO A 5 -45.01 -53.21 4.51
C PRO A 5 -43.73 -52.44 4.15
N SER A 6 -43.22 -52.75 2.96
CA SER A 6 -42.08 -52.12 2.28
C SER A 6 -42.40 -50.68 1.86
N PRO A 7 -41.47 -49.72 1.95
CA PRO A 7 -41.67 -48.38 1.41
C PRO A 7 -41.32 -48.36 -0.08
N THR A 8 -42.28 -47.86 -0.84
CA THR A 8 -42.31 -47.67 -2.29
C THR A 8 -41.29 -46.63 -2.75
N ASP A 9 -40.69 -46.91 -3.90
CA ASP A 9 -39.84 -46.04 -4.71
C ASP A 9 -40.43 -44.62 -4.85
N SER A 10 -39.65 -43.62 -4.47
CA SER A 10 -39.88 -42.21 -4.82
C SER A 10 -38.83 -41.76 -5.82
N GLU A 11 -39.35 -41.53 -7.02
CA GLU A 11 -38.77 -40.95 -8.22
C GLU A 11 -37.97 -39.67 -7.92
N LEU A 12 -36.64 -39.75 -8.01
CA LEU A 12 -35.73 -38.61 -7.94
C LEU A 12 -35.64 -37.95 -9.32
N LEU A 13 -36.47 -36.92 -9.54
CA LEU A 13 -36.32 -35.95 -10.62
C LEU A 13 -35.02 -35.16 -10.42
N ALA A 14 -34.08 -35.34 -11.34
CA ALA A 14 -32.87 -34.55 -11.43
C ALA A 14 -33.21 -33.11 -11.84
N ASP A 15 -33.18 -32.19 -10.88
CA ASP A 15 -33.21 -30.75 -11.14
C ASP A 15 -31.91 -30.34 -11.82
N SER A 16 -32.03 -29.96 -13.09
CA SER A 16 -30.94 -29.41 -13.90
C SER A 16 -30.46 -28.08 -13.28
N PRO A 17 -29.14 -27.81 -13.20
CA PRO A 17 -28.64 -26.58 -12.62
C PRO A 17 -29.09 -25.38 -13.46
N ARG A 18 -29.94 -24.54 -12.87
CA ARG A 18 -30.32 -23.23 -13.43
C ARG A 18 -29.06 -22.40 -13.66
N ASP A 19 -28.88 -21.96 -14.88
CA ASP A 19 -27.87 -20.99 -15.28
C ASP A 19 -28.11 -19.66 -14.55
N LEU A 20 -27.28 -19.37 -13.54
CA LEU A 20 -27.37 -18.16 -12.71
C LEU A 20 -26.74 -16.93 -13.39
N SER A 21 -26.31 -17.02 -14.65
CA SER A 21 -25.73 -15.89 -15.38
C SER A 21 -26.77 -14.86 -15.84
N GLU A 22 -28.08 -15.16 -15.76
CA GLU A 22 -29.15 -14.32 -16.31
C GLU A 22 -29.88 -13.41 -15.30
N LEU A 23 -29.51 -13.40 -14.02
CA LEU A 23 -30.34 -12.77 -12.96
C LEU A 23 -29.64 -11.74 -12.09
N VAL A 24 -28.68 -11.01 -12.65
CA VAL A 24 -28.20 -9.77 -12.02
C VAL A 24 -28.43 -8.62 -12.99
N ASP A 25 -29.56 -7.93 -12.80
CA ASP A 25 -29.82 -6.66 -13.46
C ASP A 25 -28.65 -5.68 -13.20
N PRO A 26 -28.01 -5.14 -14.25
CA PRO A 26 -26.88 -4.20 -14.12
C PRO A 26 -27.20 -2.98 -13.24
N GLN A 27 -28.46 -2.55 -13.15
CA GLN A 27 -28.84 -1.46 -12.24
C GLN A 27 -28.79 -1.89 -10.77
N THR A 28 -29.15 -3.13 -10.46
CA THR A 28 -29.10 -3.67 -9.09
C THR A 28 -27.65 -3.76 -8.59
N ALA A 29 -26.72 -4.22 -9.44
CA ALA A 29 -25.30 -4.22 -9.15
C ALA A 29 -24.77 -2.79 -8.91
N LYS A 30 -25.15 -1.83 -9.75
CA LYS A 30 -24.74 -0.41 -9.60
C LYS A 30 -25.24 0.21 -8.29
N THR A 31 -26.46 -0.12 -7.88
CA THR A 31 -27.09 0.40 -6.65
C THR A 31 -26.44 -0.19 -5.40
N TYR A 32 -26.10 -1.49 -5.41
CA TYR A 32 -25.38 -2.17 -4.32
C TYR A 32 -24.01 -1.53 -4.05
N TYR A 33 -23.25 -1.20 -5.10
CA TYR A 33 -21.96 -0.53 -4.93
C TYR A 33 -22.08 0.91 -4.40
N GLN A 34 -23.14 1.63 -4.77
CA GLN A 34 -23.39 2.98 -4.26
C GLN A 34 -23.79 2.99 -2.78
N THR A 35 -24.51 1.96 -2.31
CA THR A 35 -24.95 1.87 -0.89
C THR A 35 -23.87 1.31 0.03
N VAL A 36 -22.99 0.42 -0.45
CA VAL A 36 -21.99 -0.25 0.40
C VAL A 36 -20.66 0.51 0.48
N TYR A 37 -20.31 1.36 -0.50
CA TYR A 37 -18.97 1.96 -0.60
C TYR A 37 -18.89 3.50 -0.50
N ILE A 38 -20.01 4.18 -0.26
CA ILE A 38 -20.02 5.59 0.16
C ILE A 38 -19.98 5.60 1.69
N SER A 39 -18.77 5.64 2.26
CA SER A 39 -18.55 5.70 3.71
C SER A 39 -19.12 7.00 4.29
N PRO A 40 -19.79 6.96 5.46
CA PRO A 40 -20.10 8.15 6.23
C PRO A 40 -18.81 8.77 6.79
N GLU A 41 -18.85 10.07 6.99
CA GLU A 41 -17.75 10.96 7.32
C GLU A 41 -16.99 10.59 8.61
N SER A 42 -15.66 10.55 8.50
CA SER A 42 -14.70 11.28 9.35
C SER A 42 -15.12 11.60 10.80
N SER A 43 -14.93 10.65 11.71
CA SER A 43 -14.66 10.98 13.12
C SER A 43 -13.25 11.55 13.22
N GLN A 44 -13.13 12.88 13.40
CA GLN A 44 -11.88 13.50 13.79
C GLN A 44 -11.65 13.26 15.28
N ASP A 45 -10.82 12.26 15.61
CA ASP A 45 -10.29 12.12 16.95
C ASP A 45 -9.24 13.21 17.20
N THR A 46 -9.55 14.05 18.18
CA THR A 46 -8.72 15.13 18.67
C THR A 46 -7.56 14.52 19.45
N LEU A 47 -6.35 14.64 18.92
CA LEU A 47 -5.10 14.24 19.59
C LEU A 47 -4.86 15.10 20.83
N ILE A 48 -5.09 14.52 22.01
CA ILE A 48 -4.52 14.99 23.27
C ILE A 48 -3.10 14.40 23.36
N LEU A 49 -2.08 15.26 23.28
CA LEU A 49 -0.68 14.93 23.53
C LEU A 49 -0.42 14.86 25.05
N PRO A 50 0.09 13.75 25.60
CA PRO A 50 0.77 13.79 26.89
C PRO A 50 2.22 14.22 26.70
N ASP A 51 2.60 15.17 27.55
CA ASP A 51 3.95 15.63 27.81
C ASP A 51 4.85 14.50 28.34
N ASN A 52 6.15 14.68 28.11
CA ASN A 52 7.28 14.11 28.87
C ASN A 52 7.87 12.76 28.40
N MET A 53 9.11 12.79 27.88
CA MET A 53 10.32 12.39 28.60
C MET A 53 11.53 12.37 27.66
N ASN A 54 12.45 13.30 27.91
CA ASN A 54 13.80 13.33 27.35
C ASN A 54 14.62 12.15 27.91
N GLN A 55 15.05 11.24 27.04
CA GLN A 55 16.26 10.44 27.26
C GLN A 55 17.10 10.47 25.99
N ALA A 56 18.28 11.10 26.10
CA ALA A 56 19.28 11.16 25.05
C ALA A 56 20.09 9.85 25.01
N PRO A 57 20.35 9.26 23.84
CA PRO A 57 21.33 8.19 23.72
C PRO A 57 22.75 8.72 23.48
N SER A 58 23.68 8.04 24.17
CA SER A 58 25.12 8.22 24.19
C SER A 58 25.79 8.38 22.82
N THR A 59 26.73 9.33 22.77
CA THR A 59 27.68 9.54 21.69
C THR A 59 28.73 8.42 21.65
N SER A 60 28.75 7.66 20.55
CA SER A 60 29.82 6.70 20.26
C SER A 60 31.02 7.40 19.64
N LYS A 61 32.21 7.16 20.20
CA LYS A 61 33.50 7.72 19.79
C LYS A 61 33.93 7.11 18.45
N HIS A 62 33.93 7.91 17.38
CA HIS A 62 34.66 7.57 16.17
C HIS A 62 36.15 7.89 16.35
N GLN A 63 36.97 6.84 16.32
CA GLN A 63 38.42 6.92 16.22
C GLN A 63 38.83 7.53 14.88
N PHE A 64 39.63 8.60 14.97
CA PHE A 64 40.32 9.24 13.87
C PHE A 64 41.45 8.31 13.39
N VAL A 65 41.34 7.79 12.18
CA VAL A 65 42.46 7.11 11.49
C VAL A 65 43.20 8.16 10.67
N GLN A 66 44.43 8.47 11.09
CA GLN A 66 45.35 9.32 10.34
C GLN A 66 45.82 8.55 9.08
N GLY A 67 45.24 8.87 7.93
CA GLY A 67 45.71 8.40 6.62
C GLY A 67 46.84 9.28 6.11
N ALA A 68 47.99 8.66 5.83
CA ALA A 68 49.17 9.31 5.27
C ALA A 68 48.91 9.87 3.87
N THR A 69 49.19 11.15 3.69
CA THR A 69 49.15 11.87 2.42
C THR A 69 50.30 11.40 1.53
N VAL A 70 50.00 10.63 0.48
CA VAL A 70 50.97 10.33 -0.59
C VAL A 70 50.91 11.49 -1.59
N PRO A 71 52.03 12.18 -1.88
CA PRO A 71 52.06 13.23 -2.89
C PRO A 71 51.90 12.58 -4.29
N ASN A 72 50.86 13.00 -5.00
CA ASN A 72 50.59 12.58 -6.38
C ASN A 72 51.40 13.47 -7.34
N PRO A 73 52.43 12.96 -8.05
CA PRO A 73 53.30 13.76 -8.91
C PRO A 73 52.70 14.09 -10.29
N ALA A 74 51.39 13.92 -10.49
CA ALA A 74 50.76 14.08 -11.80
C ALA A 74 50.24 15.51 -12.12
N PHE A 75 50.54 16.53 -11.31
CA PHE A 75 49.89 17.85 -11.42
C PHE A 75 50.69 18.96 -12.12
N GLU A 76 51.85 18.67 -12.71
CA GLU A 76 52.72 19.71 -13.30
C GLU A 76 52.73 19.82 -14.83
N GLN A 77 51.85 19.12 -15.57
CA GLN A 77 51.86 19.18 -17.05
C GLN A 77 50.64 19.84 -17.71
N ALA A 78 49.85 20.63 -16.99
CA ALA A 78 48.64 21.26 -17.56
C ALA A 78 48.74 22.80 -17.79
N VAL A 79 49.95 23.37 -17.91
CA VAL A 79 50.14 24.84 -17.96
C VAL A 79 50.04 25.44 -19.38
N ASN A 80 49.90 24.66 -20.45
CA ASN A 80 49.85 25.19 -21.83
C ASN A 80 48.70 24.64 -22.69
N THR A 81 47.49 24.52 -22.12
CA THR A 81 46.29 24.30 -22.94
C THR A 81 45.66 25.65 -23.29
N PRO A 82 45.54 26.02 -24.58
CA PRO A 82 44.85 27.24 -24.99
C PRO A 82 43.44 27.26 -24.38
N LEU A 83 43.09 28.33 -23.68
CA LEU A 83 41.75 28.50 -23.12
C LEU A 83 40.72 28.28 -24.24
N PRO A 84 39.73 27.39 -24.06
CA PRO A 84 38.63 27.31 -25.00
C PRO A 84 37.97 28.70 -25.09
N PRO A 85 37.55 29.14 -26.29
CA PRO A 85 36.91 30.43 -26.46
C PRO A 85 35.74 30.52 -25.49
N SER A 86 35.77 31.52 -24.62
CA SER A 86 34.69 31.80 -23.66
C SER A 86 33.36 31.75 -24.41
N PRO A 87 32.43 30.85 -24.06
CA PRO A 87 31.15 30.82 -24.71
C PRO A 87 30.47 32.16 -24.45
N THR A 88 30.40 32.99 -25.48
CA THR A 88 29.67 34.26 -25.51
C THR A 88 28.17 33.97 -25.55
N MET A 89 27.67 33.25 -24.55
CA MET A 89 26.25 33.16 -24.28
C MET A 89 25.91 34.28 -23.30
N GLN A 90 25.64 35.47 -23.83
CA GLN A 90 24.79 36.43 -23.13
C GLN A 90 23.39 35.82 -23.05
N GLN A 91 23.20 34.89 -22.10
CA GLN A 91 21.91 34.27 -21.86
C GLN A 91 21.06 35.34 -21.16
N SER A 92 20.16 35.96 -21.90
CA SER A 92 19.22 36.94 -21.35
C SER A 92 18.26 36.22 -20.40
N TRP A 93 18.24 36.67 -19.15
CA TRP A 93 17.20 36.27 -18.20
C TRP A 93 15.87 36.86 -18.64
N THR A 94 14.81 36.07 -18.57
CA THR A 94 13.45 36.57 -18.79
C THR A 94 13.05 37.51 -17.65
N PRO A 95 12.11 38.46 -17.89
CA PRO A 95 11.62 39.34 -16.83
C PRO A 95 11.09 38.59 -15.59
N GLU A 96 10.44 37.44 -15.81
CA GLU A 96 9.89 36.62 -14.72
C GLU A 96 11.00 35.96 -13.89
N GLU A 97 12.07 35.48 -14.54
CA GLU A 97 13.24 34.94 -13.84
C GLU A 97 13.95 36.02 -13.00
N ILE A 98 14.04 37.24 -13.53
CA ILE A 98 14.62 38.39 -12.80
C ILE A 98 13.79 38.68 -11.55
N ILE A 99 12.45 38.66 -11.65
CA ILE A 99 11.56 38.87 -10.49
C ILE A 99 11.79 37.79 -9.42
N ILE A 100 11.88 36.50 -9.82
CA ILE A 100 12.16 35.40 -8.88
C ILE A 100 13.51 35.62 -8.18
N LEU A 101 14.55 35.99 -8.93
CA LEU A 101 15.87 36.27 -8.36
C LEU A 101 15.83 37.43 -7.37
N GLN A 102 15.13 38.51 -7.70
CA GLN A 102 14.98 39.68 -6.83
C GLN A 102 14.21 39.34 -5.54
N GLU A 103 13.11 38.58 -5.62
CA GLU A 103 12.36 38.15 -4.44
C GLU A 103 13.23 37.33 -3.48
N HIS A 104 14.03 36.40 -4.02
CA HIS A 104 14.95 35.59 -3.23
C HIS A 104 16.10 36.40 -2.66
N LEU A 105 16.67 37.33 -3.44
CA LEU A 105 17.72 38.23 -2.98
C LEU A 105 17.23 39.03 -1.76
N ILE A 106 16.06 39.66 -1.86
CA ILE A 106 15.45 40.45 -0.78
C ILE A 106 15.21 39.57 0.46
N PHE A 107 14.69 38.36 0.26
CA PHE A 107 14.45 37.42 1.35
C PHE A 107 15.75 37.03 2.07
N HIS A 108 16.79 36.66 1.33
CA HIS A 108 18.06 36.24 1.92
C HIS A 108 18.77 37.40 2.64
N THR A 109 18.72 38.62 2.10
CA THR A 109 19.21 39.81 2.79
C THR A 109 18.50 40.01 4.13
N LYS A 110 17.16 39.98 4.14
CA LYS A 110 16.38 40.08 5.39
C LYS A 110 16.66 38.95 6.36
N MET A 111 16.95 37.74 5.86
CA MET A 111 17.29 36.60 6.70
C MET A 111 18.65 36.81 7.38
N ILE A 112 19.65 37.31 6.65
CA ILE A 112 20.97 37.66 7.20
C ILE A 112 20.82 38.75 8.26
N GLU A 113 20.05 39.80 7.99
CA GLU A 113 19.77 40.87 8.96
C GLU A 113 19.09 40.33 10.23
N ALA A 114 18.10 39.45 10.09
CA ALA A 114 17.41 38.83 11.21
C ALA A 114 18.38 37.96 12.06
N ILE A 115 19.28 37.21 11.42
CA ILE A 115 20.30 36.40 12.11
C ILE A 115 21.28 37.30 12.88
N ASN A 116 21.79 38.35 12.24
CA ASN A 116 22.72 39.29 12.88
C ASN A 116 22.07 40.01 14.07
N THR A 117 20.81 40.42 13.91
CA THR A 117 20.05 41.04 14.99
C THR A 117 19.80 40.05 16.12
N ALA A 118 19.51 38.79 15.79
CA ALA A 118 19.28 37.75 16.79
C ALA A 118 20.54 37.39 17.59
N ALA A 119 21.72 37.49 16.97
CA ALA A 119 23.00 37.28 17.64
C ALA A 119 23.25 38.32 18.75
N VAL A 120 22.71 39.54 18.61
CA VAL A 120 22.88 40.63 19.60
C VAL A 120 21.71 40.70 20.58
N SER A 121 20.48 40.54 20.09
CA SER A 121 19.25 40.83 20.84
C SER A 121 18.46 39.59 21.28
N GLY A 122 18.90 38.38 20.91
CA GLY A 122 18.18 37.14 21.17
C GLY A 122 17.16 36.79 20.09
N PRO A 123 16.29 35.78 20.30
CA PRO A 123 15.43 35.23 19.25
C PRO A 123 14.57 36.27 18.52
N GLN A 124 14.66 36.31 17.19
CA GLN A 124 13.89 37.21 16.33
C GLN A 124 12.92 36.45 15.42
N LYS A 125 11.87 37.15 14.98
CA LYS A 125 10.92 36.60 14.01
C LYS A 125 11.58 36.50 12.63
N LEU A 126 11.68 35.28 12.10
CA LEU A 126 12.28 35.05 10.79
C LEU A 126 11.38 35.57 9.65
N PRO A 127 11.96 36.14 8.57
CA PRO A 127 11.21 36.51 7.38
C PRO A 127 10.57 35.29 6.72
N LYS A 128 9.43 35.50 6.05
CA LYS A 128 8.71 34.43 5.34
C LYS A 128 9.40 34.14 4.01
N PRO A 129 9.54 32.87 3.62
CA PRO A 129 10.10 32.51 2.32
C PRO A 129 9.24 33.03 1.16
N PRO A 130 9.84 33.40 0.01
CA PRO A 130 9.10 33.76 -1.20
C PRO A 130 8.18 32.62 -1.66
N LYS A 131 7.06 32.99 -2.29
CA LYS A 131 6.09 32.01 -2.83
C LYS A 131 6.68 31.21 -4.00
N ARG A 132 7.46 31.88 -4.86
CA ARG A 132 8.11 31.26 -6.02
C ARG A 132 9.39 30.57 -5.57
N LYS A 133 9.66 29.35 -6.05
CA LYS A 133 10.85 28.59 -5.65
C LYS A 133 12.00 28.79 -6.63
N LEU A 134 13.22 28.92 -6.10
CA LEU A 134 14.44 29.11 -6.90
C LEU A 134 14.66 27.94 -7.88
N GLU A 135 14.28 26.71 -7.49
CA GLU A 135 14.45 25.54 -8.37
C GLU A 135 13.65 25.63 -9.68
N ASN A 136 12.64 26.52 -9.76
CA ASN A 136 11.91 26.72 -11.01
C ASN A 136 12.77 27.37 -12.09
N LEU A 137 13.78 28.18 -11.72
CA LEU A 137 14.75 28.78 -12.65
C LEU A 137 15.65 27.73 -13.31
N PHE A 138 15.96 26.65 -12.59
CA PHE A 138 16.90 25.63 -13.04
C PHE A 138 16.22 24.43 -13.71
N LYS A 139 14.89 24.30 -13.58
CA LYS A 139 14.13 23.18 -14.14
C LYS A 139 13.98 23.25 -15.66
N GLU A 140 13.94 24.44 -16.26
CA GLU A 140 13.72 24.57 -17.71
C GLU A 140 15.01 24.39 -18.53
N LYS A 141 16.16 24.82 -18.01
CA LYS A 141 17.44 24.75 -18.76
C LYS A 141 18.16 23.39 -18.67
N GLY A 142 17.76 22.53 -17.72
CA GLY A 142 18.44 21.26 -17.42
C GLY A 142 17.90 20.01 -18.15
N GLY A 143 17.04 20.14 -19.16
CA GLY A 143 16.68 19.05 -20.08
C GLY A 143 15.98 17.80 -19.50
N LYS A 144 15.79 17.70 -18.19
CA LYS A 144 14.88 16.71 -17.60
C LYS A 144 13.48 17.27 -17.71
N LEU A 145 12.92 17.24 -18.95
CA LEU A 145 11.48 17.26 -19.15
C LEU A 145 10.90 16.35 -18.09
N LYS A 146 10.19 16.92 -17.11
CA LYS A 146 9.35 16.12 -16.22
C LYS A 146 8.52 15.29 -17.19
N LYS A 147 8.79 13.99 -17.28
CA LYS A 147 7.92 13.07 -18.02
C LYS A 147 6.54 13.39 -17.48
N THR A 148 5.74 14.11 -18.26
CA THR A 148 4.35 14.37 -17.92
C THR A 148 3.81 12.98 -17.75
N LYS A 149 3.55 12.61 -16.49
CA LYS A 149 3.18 11.24 -16.13
C LYS A 149 1.94 10.99 -16.95
N LYS A 150 2.08 10.22 -18.04
CA LYS A 150 1.04 10.08 -19.07
C LYS A 150 -0.21 9.71 -18.30
N VAL A 151 -1.20 10.61 -18.32
CA VAL A 151 -2.42 10.41 -17.53
C VAL A 151 -3.04 9.14 -18.08
N MET A 152 -3.01 8.07 -17.27
CA MET A 152 -3.52 6.78 -17.68
C MET A 152 -5.04 6.84 -17.60
N THR A 153 -5.71 6.64 -18.73
CA THR A 153 -7.17 6.60 -18.79
C THR A 153 -7.69 5.30 -18.17
N PRO A 154 -8.98 5.23 -17.76
CA PRO A 154 -9.55 3.99 -17.25
C PRO A 154 -9.41 2.80 -18.22
N GLN A 155 -9.59 3.04 -19.53
CA GLN A 155 -9.35 2.05 -20.58
C GLN A 155 -7.88 1.63 -20.66
N GLY A 156 -6.96 2.59 -20.60
CA GLY A 156 -5.52 2.31 -20.57
C GLY A 156 -5.13 1.46 -19.37
N PHE A 157 -5.75 1.72 -18.21
CA PHE A 157 -5.52 0.93 -17.00
C PHE A 157 -6.12 -0.47 -17.10
N HIS A 158 -7.34 -0.63 -17.64
CA HIS A 158 -7.91 -1.95 -17.90
C HIS A 158 -6.97 -2.81 -18.76
N ASN A 159 -6.50 -2.27 -19.89
CA ASN A 159 -5.55 -2.96 -20.77
C ASN A 159 -4.23 -3.29 -20.07
N TYR A 160 -3.76 -2.39 -19.21
CA TYR A 160 -2.57 -2.63 -18.40
C TYR A 160 -2.78 -3.78 -17.39
N LEU A 161 -3.92 -3.84 -16.69
CA LEU A 161 -4.23 -4.92 -15.76
C LEU A 161 -4.37 -6.27 -16.48
N LEU A 162 -4.96 -6.29 -17.69
CA LEU A 162 -5.05 -7.51 -18.50
C LEU A 162 -3.68 -8.14 -18.79
N GLN A 163 -2.65 -7.32 -18.99
CA GLN A 163 -1.28 -7.79 -19.25
C GLN A 163 -0.63 -8.45 -18.03
N HIS A 164 -1.20 -8.26 -16.83
CA HIS A 164 -0.66 -8.75 -15.56
C HIS A 164 -1.52 -9.87 -14.95
N ILE A 165 -2.48 -10.40 -15.69
CA ILE A 165 -3.26 -11.57 -15.25
C ILE A 165 -2.32 -12.78 -15.23
N GLN A 166 -2.28 -13.47 -14.08
CA GLN A 166 -1.57 -14.73 -13.93
C GLN A 166 -2.53 -15.91 -13.78
N ASP A 167 -2.04 -17.07 -14.19
CA ASP A 167 -2.71 -18.34 -13.97
C ASP A 167 -2.57 -18.77 -12.49
N MET A 168 -3.70 -18.78 -11.79
CA MET A 168 -3.78 -19.11 -10.36
C MET A 168 -3.96 -20.61 -10.09
N THR A 169 -3.92 -21.47 -11.11
CA THR A 169 -4.05 -22.93 -10.96
C THR A 169 -2.98 -23.55 -10.06
N LYS A 170 -1.84 -22.89 -9.91
CA LYS A 170 -0.71 -23.32 -9.06
C LYS A 170 -0.67 -22.67 -7.68
N SER A 171 -1.73 -21.95 -7.30
CA SER A 171 -1.71 -21.16 -6.05
C SER A 171 -1.84 -22.02 -4.78
N ILE A 172 -1.24 -21.52 -3.71
CA ILE A 172 -1.02 -22.18 -2.41
C ILE A 172 -2.17 -21.87 -1.44
N SER A 173 -2.49 -22.79 -0.53
CA SER A 173 -2.56 -22.47 0.92
C SER A 173 -3.35 -21.24 1.40
N ARG A 174 -4.64 -21.07 1.10
CA ARG A 174 -5.54 -20.00 1.55
C ARG A 174 -6.09 -20.22 2.96
N GLU A 175 -6.09 -21.43 3.48
CA GLU A 175 -6.69 -21.73 4.79
C GLU A 175 -6.08 -20.88 5.92
N ALA A 176 -4.80 -20.52 5.78
CA ALA A 176 -4.10 -19.65 6.72
C ALA A 176 -4.67 -18.23 6.83
N PHE A 177 -5.50 -17.79 5.88
CA PHE A 177 -6.15 -16.47 5.87
C PHE A 177 -7.63 -16.50 6.28
N LEU A 178 -8.13 -17.66 6.72
CA LEU A 178 -9.47 -17.75 7.30
C LEU A 178 -9.40 -17.44 8.79
N PHE A 179 -9.97 -16.30 9.20
CA PHE A 179 -10.13 -15.99 10.60
C PHE A 179 -11.28 -16.84 11.16
N LYS A 180 -10.95 -17.76 12.07
CA LYS A 180 -11.93 -18.65 12.68
C LYS A 180 -12.44 -17.98 13.95
N VAL A 181 -13.69 -17.51 13.91
CA VAL A 181 -14.44 -17.03 15.08
C VAL A 181 -15.29 -18.18 15.59
N GLY A 182 -14.80 -18.87 16.62
CA GLY A 182 -15.58 -19.79 17.44
C GLY A 182 -16.08 -19.10 18.71
N GLU A 183 -17.06 -19.70 19.38
CA GLU A 183 -17.61 -19.20 20.65
C GLU A 183 -16.53 -19.04 21.74
N ASP A 184 -15.44 -19.82 21.66
CA ASP A 184 -14.34 -19.83 22.63
C ASP A 184 -13.03 -19.20 22.12
N VAL A 185 -13.08 -18.34 21.09
CA VAL A 185 -11.84 -17.70 20.60
C VAL A 185 -11.32 -16.69 21.62
N HIS A 186 -10.34 -17.15 22.40
CA HIS A 186 -9.59 -16.32 23.33
C HIS A 186 -8.62 -15.38 22.59
N ILE A 187 -8.22 -14.30 23.28
CA ILE A 187 -7.30 -13.29 22.74
C ILE A 187 -6.00 -13.93 22.22
N ASP A 188 -5.43 -14.87 22.98
CA ASP A 188 -4.19 -15.56 22.60
C ASP A 188 -4.36 -16.34 21.29
N GLN A 189 -5.50 -17.02 21.10
CA GLN A 189 -5.79 -17.73 19.86
C GLN A 189 -5.94 -16.77 18.67
N ALA A 190 -6.58 -15.61 18.87
CA ALA A 190 -6.69 -14.59 17.83
C ALA A 190 -5.31 -14.01 17.45
N ILE A 191 -4.42 -13.82 18.44
CA ILE A 191 -3.03 -13.39 18.23
C ILE A 191 -2.26 -14.45 17.44
N ASP A 192 -2.42 -15.73 17.79
CA ASP A 192 -1.74 -16.83 17.09
C ASP A 192 -2.22 -16.98 15.64
N GLN A 193 -3.53 -16.87 15.41
CA GLN A 193 -4.10 -16.83 14.06
C GLN A 193 -3.54 -15.64 13.26
N LEU A 194 -3.47 -14.45 13.87
CA LEU A 194 -2.92 -13.25 13.24
C LEU A 194 -1.43 -13.43 12.87
N LYS A 195 -0.62 -13.92 13.80
CA LYS A 195 0.81 -14.18 13.56
C LYS A 195 1.00 -15.21 12.45
N ASN A 196 0.18 -16.26 12.44
CA ASN A 196 0.25 -17.30 11.41
C ASN A 196 -0.12 -16.72 10.03
N ALA A 197 -1.27 -16.04 9.91
CA ALA A 197 -1.70 -15.41 8.67
C ALA A 197 -0.65 -14.42 8.12
N TYR A 198 -0.08 -13.58 9.00
CA TYR A 198 0.98 -12.64 8.62
C TYR A 198 2.26 -13.34 8.16
N LYS A 199 2.70 -14.39 8.86
CA LYS A 199 3.85 -15.22 8.46
C LYS A 199 3.63 -15.84 7.08
N HIS A 200 2.41 -16.31 6.79
CA HIS A 200 2.04 -16.82 5.47
C HIS A 200 2.11 -15.74 4.38
N LEU A 201 1.60 -14.53 4.64
CA LEU A 201 1.72 -13.40 3.71
C LEU A 201 3.19 -13.09 3.38
N CYS A 202 4.06 -13.03 4.40
CA CYS A 202 5.48 -12.75 4.22
C CYS A 202 6.20 -13.84 3.39
N ARG A 203 5.82 -15.12 3.57
CA ARG A 203 6.39 -16.25 2.80
C ARG A 203 6.01 -16.21 1.32
N GLN A 204 4.79 -15.80 1.01
CA GLN A 204 4.29 -15.72 -0.36
C GLN A 204 4.70 -14.44 -1.10
N ASN A 205 5.85 -13.89 -0.70
CA ASN A 205 6.49 -12.72 -1.29
C ASN A 205 5.66 -11.42 -1.27
N SER A 206 4.55 -11.28 -0.54
CA SER A 206 3.73 -10.04 -0.46
C SER A 206 3.32 -9.38 -1.79
N GLN A 207 3.69 -9.95 -2.95
CA GLN A 207 3.54 -9.38 -4.27
C GLN A 207 2.29 -9.90 -4.95
N SER A 208 1.87 -11.12 -4.63
CA SER A 208 0.62 -11.63 -5.18
C SER A 208 -0.58 -10.91 -4.59
N MET A 209 -1.40 -10.32 -5.47
CA MET A 209 -2.62 -9.59 -5.09
C MET A 209 -3.58 -10.47 -4.29
N VAL A 210 -3.66 -11.77 -4.60
CA VAL A 210 -4.53 -12.70 -3.90
C VAL A 210 -4.24 -12.71 -2.40
N PHE A 211 -3.00 -12.90 -1.98
CA PHE A 211 -2.66 -13.05 -0.56
C PHE A 211 -2.82 -11.74 0.20
N ASN A 212 -2.55 -10.60 -0.44
CA ASN A 212 -2.84 -9.30 0.14
C ASN A 212 -4.35 -9.10 0.35
N CYS A 213 -5.18 -9.54 -0.60
CA CYS A 213 -6.64 -9.46 -0.48
C CYS A 213 -7.19 -10.42 0.57
N GLU A 214 -6.68 -11.66 0.63
CA GLU A 214 -7.08 -12.65 1.63
C GLU A 214 -6.66 -12.20 3.04
N PHE A 215 -5.44 -11.70 3.22
CA PHE A 215 -5.01 -11.12 4.49
C PHE A 215 -5.78 -9.83 4.84
N GLY A 216 -6.11 -8.99 3.86
CA GLY A 216 -6.98 -7.85 4.07
C GLY A 216 -8.39 -8.25 4.52
N ASN A 217 -8.91 -9.38 4.03
CA ASN A 217 -10.19 -9.93 4.44
C ASN A 217 -10.13 -10.46 5.88
N PHE A 218 -9.07 -11.23 6.19
CA PHE A 218 -8.74 -11.67 7.53
C PHE A 218 -8.71 -10.49 8.52
N LEU A 219 -8.04 -9.40 8.16
CA LEU A 219 -7.95 -8.19 8.98
C LEU A 219 -9.30 -7.50 9.16
N ASN A 220 -10.22 -7.58 8.19
CA ASN A 220 -11.57 -7.02 8.35
C ASN A 220 -12.37 -7.81 9.39
N GLU A 221 -12.34 -9.14 9.35
CA GLU A 221 -13.02 -9.98 10.33
C GLU A 221 -12.37 -9.87 11.72
N LEU A 222 -11.03 -9.89 11.79
CA LEU A 222 -10.31 -9.70 13.04
C LEU A 222 -10.59 -8.33 13.65
N TYR A 223 -10.72 -7.27 12.84
CA TYR A 223 -11.05 -5.95 13.34
C TYR A 223 -12.46 -5.89 13.95
N LYS A 224 -13.46 -6.55 13.34
CA LYS A 224 -14.82 -6.65 13.91
C LYS A 224 -14.77 -7.35 15.28
N TRP A 225 -14.07 -8.48 15.37
CA TRP A 225 -13.88 -9.20 16.62
C TRP A 225 -13.14 -8.34 17.66
N PHE A 226 -12.08 -7.64 17.25
CA PHE A 226 -11.32 -6.75 18.13
C PHE A 226 -12.19 -5.66 18.74
N GLU A 227 -13.04 -5.00 17.95
CA GLU A 227 -13.97 -3.98 18.45
C GLU A 227 -14.96 -4.57 19.47
N GLN A 228 -15.46 -5.79 19.25
CA GLN A 228 -16.31 -6.48 20.24
C GLN A 228 -15.57 -6.74 21.55
N MET A 229 -14.33 -7.26 21.49
CA MET A 229 -13.51 -7.51 22.68
C MET A 229 -13.15 -6.21 23.42
N LYS A 230 -12.96 -5.12 22.69
CA LYS A 230 -12.72 -3.79 23.25
C LYS A 230 -13.95 -3.25 23.98
N ILE A 231 -15.15 -3.41 23.41
CA ILE A 231 -16.42 -3.04 24.06
C ILE A 231 -16.63 -3.85 25.36
N GLN A 232 -16.24 -5.12 25.37
CA GLN A 232 -16.29 -5.98 26.55
C GLN A 232 -15.20 -5.65 27.60
N GLY A 233 -14.28 -4.73 27.31
CA GLY A 233 -13.19 -4.35 28.21
C GLY A 233 -12.06 -5.38 28.30
N LEU A 234 -12.06 -6.42 27.44
CA LEU A 234 -11.04 -7.46 27.41
C LEU A 234 -9.74 -6.98 26.74
N ILE A 235 -9.85 -5.99 25.84
CA ILE A 235 -8.72 -5.32 25.21
C ILE A 235 -8.79 -3.83 25.52
N THR A 236 -7.75 -3.30 26.17
CA THR A 236 -7.68 -1.89 26.57
C THR A 236 -6.88 -1.02 25.61
N MET A 237 -5.99 -1.62 24.82
CA MET A 237 -5.13 -0.89 23.88
C MET A 237 -5.83 -0.52 22.57
N SER A 238 -5.28 0.44 21.83
CA SER A 238 -5.78 0.81 20.51
C SER A 238 -5.42 -0.24 19.45
N TRP A 239 -6.20 -0.31 18.36
CA TRP A 239 -5.94 -1.22 17.24
C TRP A 239 -4.52 -1.09 16.66
N GLN A 240 -4.02 0.15 16.55
CA GLN A 240 -2.67 0.42 16.09
C GLN A 240 -1.61 -0.17 17.01
N VAL A 241 -1.75 0.03 18.33
CA VAL A 241 -0.81 -0.50 19.31
C VAL A 241 -0.87 -2.03 19.32
N TRP A 242 -2.06 -2.60 19.23
CA TRP A 242 -2.29 -4.04 19.20
C TRP A 242 -1.61 -4.71 18.00
N LEU A 243 -1.84 -4.20 16.79
CA LEU A 243 -1.20 -4.70 15.58
C LEU A 243 0.34 -4.58 15.62
N ASN A 244 0.85 -3.42 16.07
CA ASN A 244 2.28 -3.18 16.16
C ASN A 244 2.94 -4.14 17.17
N THR A 245 2.28 -4.38 18.31
CA THR A 245 2.79 -5.26 19.38
C THR A 245 2.87 -6.71 18.94
N HIS A 246 1.89 -7.21 18.17
CA HIS A 246 1.80 -8.64 17.87
C HIS A 246 2.44 -9.06 16.54
N ILE A 247 2.44 -8.20 15.51
CA ILE A 247 2.99 -8.53 14.19
C ILE A 247 3.82 -7.41 13.55
N ASN A 248 4.10 -6.31 14.28
CA ASN A 248 4.93 -5.19 13.81
C ASN A 248 4.46 -4.59 12.46
N ILE A 249 3.14 -4.50 12.26
CA ILE A 249 2.54 -3.87 11.08
C ILE A 249 2.01 -2.48 11.44
N SER A 250 2.19 -1.51 10.54
CA SER A 250 1.62 -0.18 10.73
C SER A 250 0.10 -0.18 10.48
N ALA A 251 -0.65 0.60 11.26
CA ALA A 251 -2.09 0.72 11.07
C ALA A 251 -2.48 1.24 9.67
N SER A 252 -1.67 2.14 9.09
CA SER A 252 -1.86 2.65 7.73
C SER A 252 -1.77 1.54 6.67
N HIS A 253 -0.80 0.63 6.82
CA HIS A 253 -0.65 -0.50 5.92
C HIS A 253 -1.80 -1.50 6.08
N ALA A 254 -2.17 -1.83 7.32
CA ALA A 254 -3.31 -2.71 7.61
C ALA A 254 -4.63 -2.13 7.05
N SER A 255 -4.85 -0.83 7.19
CA SER A 255 -6.00 -0.12 6.61
C SER A 255 -6.01 -0.20 5.09
N SER A 256 -4.85 -0.03 4.45
CA SER A 256 -4.72 -0.14 2.99
C SER A 256 -5.07 -1.55 2.47
N LEU A 257 -4.63 -2.60 3.18
CA LEU A 257 -4.96 -4.00 2.87
C LEU A 257 -6.46 -4.28 3.02
N ARG A 258 -7.07 -3.78 4.11
CA ARG A 258 -8.51 -3.88 4.36
C ARG A 258 -9.34 -3.20 3.28
N GLN A 259 -8.95 -1.99 2.87
CA GLN A 259 -9.60 -1.23 1.79
C GLN A 259 -9.48 -1.95 0.45
N LEU A 260 -8.28 -2.43 0.12
CA LEU A 260 -8.04 -3.19 -1.11
C LEU A 260 -8.92 -4.43 -1.17
N SER A 261 -8.93 -5.23 -0.09
CA SER A 261 -9.74 -6.44 0.01
C SER A 261 -11.23 -6.14 -0.15
N SER A 262 -11.72 -5.08 0.49
CA SER A 262 -13.12 -4.65 0.37
C SER A 262 -13.49 -4.34 -1.09
N ILE A 263 -12.61 -3.70 -1.87
CA ILE A 263 -12.87 -3.41 -3.28
C ILE A 263 -12.78 -4.70 -4.12
N VAL A 264 -11.70 -5.47 -3.96
CA VAL A 264 -11.37 -6.62 -4.81
C VAL A 264 -12.29 -7.82 -4.56
N ASN A 265 -12.88 -7.97 -3.37
CA ASN A 265 -13.76 -9.10 -3.07
C ASN A 265 -15.01 -9.18 -3.98
N GLY A 266 -15.50 -8.05 -4.49
CA GLY A 266 -16.59 -8.05 -5.48
C GLY A 266 -16.13 -8.31 -6.92
N PHE A 267 -14.83 -8.45 -7.14
CA PHE A 267 -14.22 -8.62 -8.47
C PHE A 267 -13.16 -9.73 -8.43
N PRO A 268 -13.56 -11.01 -8.45
CA PRO A 268 -12.66 -12.14 -8.28
C PRO A 268 -11.48 -12.16 -9.25
N LYS A 269 -11.65 -11.69 -10.49
CA LYS A 269 -10.56 -11.59 -11.49
C LYS A 269 -9.46 -10.63 -11.08
N LEU A 270 -9.74 -9.60 -10.29
CA LEU A 270 -8.69 -8.69 -9.81
C LEU A 270 -7.71 -9.40 -8.87
N LYS A 271 -8.11 -10.50 -8.21
CA LYS A 271 -7.22 -11.29 -7.35
C LYS A 271 -6.13 -12.04 -8.13
N THR A 272 -6.31 -12.25 -9.43
CA THR A 272 -5.36 -12.98 -10.29
C THR A 272 -4.28 -12.08 -10.87
N ILE A 273 -4.30 -10.79 -10.54
CA ILE A 273 -3.32 -9.83 -11.06
C ILE A 273 -2.03 -9.96 -10.26
N ASP A 274 -0.90 -10.07 -10.94
CA ASP A 274 0.42 -9.99 -10.31
C ASP A 274 1.02 -8.61 -10.46
N LEU A 275 0.61 -7.74 -9.55
CA LEU A 275 1.13 -6.40 -9.42
C LEU A 275 1.55 -6.15 -7.97
N PRO A 276 2.66 -5.42 -7.74
CA PRO A 276 3.04 -5.00 -6.41
C PRO A 276 1.89 -4.24 -5.74
N LEU A 277 1.59 -4.58 -4.48
CA LEU A 277 0.53 -3.92 -3.70
C LEU A 277 0.60 -2.39 -3.76
N ARG A 278 1.81 -1.82 -3.66
CA ARG A 278 2.03 -0.37 -3.72
C ARG A 278 1.52 0.24 -5.02
N GLU A 279 1.69 -0.46 -6.14
CA GLU A 279 1.26 0.01 -7.45
C GLU A 279 -0.26 0.02 -7.57
N VAL A 280 -0.93 -1.02 -7.08
CA VAL A 280 -2.40 -1.06 -7.06
C VAL A 280 -2.98 -0.01 -6.12
N LEU A 281 -2.39 0.19 -4.94
CA LEU A 281 -2.82 1.24 -4.01
C LEU A 281 -2.64 2.64 -4.59
N GLN A 282 -1.56 2.90 -5.33
CA GLN A 282 -1.35 4.19 -6.01
C GLN A 282 -2.38 4.45 -7.11
N ASN A 283 -2.92 3.40 -7.72
CA ASN A 283 -3.91 3.47 -8.78
C ASN A 283 -5.33 3.14 -8.30
N LEU A 284 -5.59 3.09 -6.99
CA LEU A 284 -6.89 2.67 -6.44
C LEU A 284 -8.06 3.55 -6.91
N LYS A 285 -7.82 4.86 -7.04
CA LYS A 285 -8.82 5.79 -7.60
C LYS A 285 -9.15 5.43 -9.06
N LEU A 286 -8.13 5.17 -9.87
CA LEU A 286 -8.29 4.80 -11.27
C LEU A 286 -8.93 3.42 -11.43
N LEU A 287 -8.64 2.48 -10.52
CA LEU A 287 -9.33 1.20 -10.42
C LEU A 287 -10.83 1.42 -10.18
N LYS A 288 -11.20 2.25 -9.20
CA LYS A 288 -12.61 2.58 -8.93
C LYS A 288 -13.28 3.22 -10.14
N GLU A 289 -12.63 4.18 -10.79
CA GLU A 289 -13.13 4.82 -12.02
C GLU A 289 -13.34 3.82 -13.16
N MET A 290 -12.37 2.94 -13.40
CA MET A 290 -12.47 1.86 -14.38
C MET A 290 -13.66 0.93 -14.09
N LEU A 291 -13.88 0.57 -12.83
CA LEU A 291 -14.99 -0.29 -12.42
C LEU A 291 -16.37 0.39 -12.51
N THR A 292 -16.44 1.70 -12.77
CA THR A 292 -17.74 2.35 -13.08
C THR A 292 -18.21 2.11 -14.51
N VAL A 293 -17.32 1.65 -15.40
CA VAL A 293 -17.65 1.33 -16.79
C VAL A 293 -18.27 -0.08 -16.83
N PRO A 294 -19.51 -0.25 -17.34
CA PRO A 294 -20.24 -1.52 -17.27
C PRO A 294 -19.50 -2.71 -17.88
N GLU A 295 -18.83 -2.51 -19.02
CA GLU A 295 -18.06 -3.55 -19.69
C GLU A 295 -16.92 -4.10 -18.79
N TYR A 296 -16.15 -3.19 -18.18
CA TYR A 296 -15.04 -3.57 -17.30
C TYR A 296 -15.56 -4.15 -15.99
N PHE A 297 -16.64 -3.60 -15.45
CA PHE A 297 -17.30 -4.14 -14.26
C PHE A 297 -17.66 -5.61 -14.46
N THR A 298 -18.42 -5.91 -15.52
CA THR A 298 -18.85 -7.28 -15.83
C THR A 298 -17.68 -8.21 -16.05
N PHE A 299 -16.66 -7.75 -16.80
CA PHE A 299 -15.44 -8.52 -16.99
C PHE A 299 -14.80 -8.88 -15.65
N TRP A 300 -14.50 -7.90 -14.78
CA TRP A 300 -13.79 -8.15 -13.52
C TRP A 300 -14.62 -8.87 -12.44
N ALA A 301 -15.95 -8.75 -12.51
CA ALA A 301 -16.89 -9.43 -11.62
C ALA A 301 -17.10 -10.91 -11.99
N SER A 302 -16.84 -11.29 -13.24
CA SER A 302 -17.01 -12.66 -13.69
C SER A 302 -16.18 -13.66 -12.87
N ALA A 303 -16.78 -14.82 -12.59
CA ALA A 303 -16.16 -15.84 -11.78
C ALA A 303 -14.84 -16.31 -12.40
N VAL A 304 -13.84 -16.51 -11.55
CA VAL A 304 -12.63 -17.26 -11.89
C VAL A 304 -12.71 -18.55 -11.11
N ALA A 305 -12.63 -19.67 -11.81
CA ALA A 305 -12.33 -20.93 -11.17
C ALA A 305 -10.90 -20.83 -10.63
N ILE A 306 -10.76 -20.36 -9.40
CA ILE A 306 -9.51 -20.54 -8.68
C ILE A 306 -9.69 -21.85 -7.92
N PRO A 307 -8.99 -22.93 -8.31
CA PRO A 307 -9.20 -24.23 -7.71
C PRO A 307 -9.05 -24.10 -6.20
N PHE A 308 -10.04 -24.63 -5.47
CA PHE A 308 -9.85 -24.88 -4.05
C PHE A 308 -8.72 -25.87 -3.89
N GLU A 309 -7.97 -25.74 -2.79
CA GLU A 309 -6.97 -26.73 -2.44
C GLU A 309 -7.61 -28.10 -2.40
N THR A 310 -7.17 -28.97 -3.30
CA THR A 310 -7.38 -30.40 -3.11
C THR A 310 -6.47 -30.80 -1.97
N THR A 311 -7.04 -31.34 -0.90
CA THR A 311 -6.38 -31.79 0.34
C THR A 311 -5.35 -32.92 0.11
N SER A 312 -5.01 -33.22 -1.15
CA SER A 312 -4.32 -34.42 -1.60
C SER A 312 -2.80 -34.45 -1.36
N SER A 313 -2.19 -33.39 -0.83
CA SER A 313 -0.72 -33.27 -0.76
C SER A 313 -0.12 -33.51 0.64
N GLN A 314 -0.90 -33.90 1.65
CA GLN A 314 -0.37 -34.15 2.99
C GLN A 314 0.06 -35.62 3.27
N GLU A 315 -0.08 -36.55 2.32
CA GLU A 315 0.06 -37.99 2.61
C GLU A 315 1.34 -38.68 2.07
N GLN A 316 2.47 -37.98 1.89
CA GLN A 316 3.73 -38.62 1.45
C GLN A 316 5.01 -38.20 2.21
N VAL A 317 4.92 -37.90 3.51
CA VAL A 317 6.12 -37.78 4.36
C VAL A 317 6.00 -38.67 5.60
N VAL A 318 5.70 -39.95 5.40
CA VAL A 318 5.93 -40.98 6.42
C VAL A 318 6.60 -42.17 5.75
N ALA A 319 7.59 -42.73 6.43
CA ALA A 319 8.35 -43.94 6.14
C ALA A 319 9.55 -43.83 5.19
N LYS A 320 10.65 -43.28 5.71
CA LYS A 320 11.94 -43.99 5.67
C LYS A 320 12.50 -44.07 7.09
N GLU A 321 11.99 -45.04 7.84
CA GLU A 321 12.76 -45.63 8.94
C GLU A 321 13.98 -46.33 8.33
N HIS A 322 15.17 -45.91 8.72
CA HIS A 322 16.40 -46.65 8.46
C HIS A 322 16.57 -47.72 9.56
N PRO A 323 16.92 -48.97 9.20
CA PRO A 323 17.16 -50.06 10.14
C PRO A 323 18.39 -49.88 11.01
#